data_AF-A0A7G6T120-F1
#
_entry.id   AF-A0A7G6T120-F1
#
_cell.length_a   1.000
_cell.length_b   1.000
_cell.length_c   1.000
_cell.angle_alpha   90.00
_cell.angle_beta   90.00
_cell.angle_gamma   90.00
#
_symmetry.space_group_name_H-M   'P 1'
#
loop_
_entity.id
_entity.type
_entity.pdbx_description
1 polymer ?
#
loop_
_entity_poly.entity_id
_entity_poly.type
_entity_poly.pdbx_seq_one_letter_code
_entity_poly.pdbx_strand_id
1 'polypeptide(L)'
;MARAISERARYDRPFAAPAKRNTFDLADGQPIAERRLRQYNLGGRITADTMDSFSDEFPKADIITMGTNLENKKMLIAKAYCVLPPRGALVAIEATVSVQTRDGSLPLSA
;
A
#
# COMPACT_ATOMS: atom_id res chain seq x y z
N MET A 1 20.66 11.19 24.78
CA MET A 1 20.61 12.07 23.60
C MET A 1 21.14 11.44 22.31
N ALA A 2 22.29 10.76 22.31
CA ALA A 2 22.88 10.16 21.10
C ALA A 2 22.00 9.12 20.35
N ARG A 3 21.16 8.37 21.07
CA ARG A 3 20.24 7.37 20.48
C ARG A 3 19.11 8.00 19.64
N ALA A 4 18.55 9.12 20.08
CA ALA A 4 17.48 9.83 19.37
C ALA A 4 17.99 10.53 18.09
N ILE A 5 19.26 10.99 18.11
CA ILE A 5 19.92 11.57 16.92
C ILE A 5 20.22 10.46 15.89
N SER A 6 20.58 9.26 16.35
CA SER A 6 20.77 8.08 15.49
C SER A 6 19.47 7.58 14.84
N GLU A 7 18.34 7.70 15.52
CA GLU A 7 17.02 7.32 14.99
C GLU A 7 16.50 8.33 13.94
N ARG A 8 16.70 9.64 14.16
CA ARG A 8 16.32 10.69 13.19
C ARG A 8 17.07 10.55 11.85
N ALA A 9 18.36 10.26 11.90
CA ALA A 9 19.18 10.04 10.71
C ALA A 9 18.76 8.81 9.88
N ARG A 10 17.99 7.87 10.42
CA ARG A 10 17.46 6.71 9.67
C ARG A 10 16.26 7.07 8.79
N TYR A 11 15.54 8.15 9.09
CA TYR A 11 14.35 8.61 8.37
C TYR A 11 14.60 9.85 7.49
N ASP A 12 15.66 10.62 7.77
CA ASP A 12 16.01 11.85 7.02
C ASP A 12 16.72 11.61 5.67
N ARG A 13 16.85 10.37 5.19
CA ARG A 13 17.30 10.17 3.80
C ARG A 13 16.16 10.49 2.84
N PRO A 14 16.35 11.38 1.85
CA PRO A 14 15.34 11.62 0.85
C PRO A 14 14.99 10.29 0.16
N PHE A 15 13.69 10.02 -0.01
CA PHE A 15 13.26 9.01 -0.98
C PHE A 15 13.92 9.39 -2.31
N ALA A 16 14.74 8.49 -2.86
CA ALA A 16 15.53 8.75 -4.04
C ALA A 16 14.66 9.17 -5.24
N ALA A 17 15.32 9.80 -6.23
CA ALA A 17 14.78 10.34 -7.48
C ALA A 17 13.77 9.39 -8.20
N PRO A 18 12.97 9.90 -9.17
CA PRO A 18 11.58 9.51 -9.38
C PRO A 18 11.39 7.99 -9.42
N ALA A 19 10.85 7.44 -8.32
CA ALA A 19 10.49 6.04 -8.25
C ALA A 19 9.56 5.68 -9.41
N LYS A 20 9.82 4.56 -10.08
CA LYS A 20 8.87 3.92 -10.98
C LYS A 20 7.59 3.66 -10.18
N ARG A 21 6.45 4.21 -10.63
CA ARG A 21 5.16 4.09 -9.96
C ARG A 21 4.20 3.37 -10.87
N ASN A 22 3.75 2.20 -10.43
CA ASN A 22 2.75 1.44 -11.14
C ASN A 22 1.52 1.31 -10.24
N THR A 23 0.35 1.40 -10.84
CA THR A 23 -0.91 0.99 -10.22
C THR A 23 -1.38 -0.27 -10.92
N PHE A 24 -1.83 -1.24 -10.13
CA PHE A 24 -2.31 -2.53 -10.61
C PHE A 24 -3.76 -2.72 -10.21
N ASP A 25 -4.56 -3.22 -11.14
CA ASP A 25 -5.93 -3.67 -10.91
C ASP A 25 -6.24 -4.80 -11.89
N LEU A 26 -7.43 -5.38 -11.81
CA LEU A 26 -7.94 -6.24 -12.86
C LEU A 26 -8.07 -5.47 -14.18
N ALA A 27 -8.14 -6.20 -15.30
CA ALA A 27 -8.20 -5.61 -16.64
C ALA A 27 -9.29 -4.54 -16.79
N ASP A 28 -10.45 -4.75 -16.16
CA ASP A 28 -11.58 -3.81 -16.19
C ASP A 28 -11.29 -2.47 -15.46
N GLY A 29 -10.35 -2.47 -14.52
CA GLY A 29 -9.92 -1.28 -13.77
C GLY A 29 -8.93 -0.40 -14.51
N GLN A 30 -8.13 -0.96 -15.44
CA GLN A 30 -7.07 -0.22 -16.15
C GLN A 30 -7.60 1.01 -16.91
N PRO A 31 -8.70 0.94 -17.70
CA PRO A 31 -9.24 2.13 -18.37
C PRO A 31 -9.68 3.24 -17.41
N ILE A 32 -10.14 2.88 -16.21
CA ILE A 32 -10.52 3.84 -15.16
C ILE A 32 -9.28 4.52 -14.61
N ALA A 33 -8.24 3.74 -14.29
CA ALA A 33 -6.96 4.26 -13.80
C ALA A 33 -6.34 5.22 -14.82
N GLU A 34 -6.23 4.81 -16.08
CA GLU A 34 -5.69 5.66 -17.14
C GLU A 34 -6.46 6.98 -17.31
N ARG A 35 -7.81 6.92 -17.26
CA ARG A 35 -8.64 8.14 -17.33
C ARG A 35 -8.30 9.09 -16.18
N ARG A 36 -8.12 8.58 -14.97
CA ARG A 36 -7.73 9.39 -13.80
C ARG A 36 -6.32 9.94 -13.94
N LEU A 37 -5.37 9.14 -14.41
CA LEU A 37 -4.00 9.58 -14.66
C LEU A 37 -3.95 10.70 -15.69
N ARG A 38 -4.73 10.62 -16.78
CA ARG A 38 -4.89 11.71 -17.75
C ARG A 38 -5.52 12.95 -17.11
N GLN A 39 -6.60 12.79 -16.34
CA GLN A 39 -7.30 13.88 -15.65
C GLN A 39 -6.36 14.71 -14.75
N TYR A 40 -5.41 14.06 -14.08
CA TYR A 40 -4.47 14.72 -13.15
C TYR A 40 -3.07 14.96 -13.75
N ASN A 41 -2.89 14.75 -15.07
CA ASN A 41 -1.60 14.90 -15.76
C ASN A 41 -0.46 14.07 -15.14
N LEU A 42 -0.77 12.83 -14.77
CA LEU A 42 0.15 11.89 -14.11
C LEU A 42 0.68 10.80 -15.05
N GLY A 43 0.25 10.74 -16.31
CA GLY A 43 0.63 9.67 -17.25
C GLY A 43 2.14 9.56 -17.55
N GLY A 44 2.90 10.65 -17.39
CA GLY A 44 4.37 10.63 -17.49
C GLY A 44 5.08 10.17 -16.21
N ARG A 45 4.34 9.85 -15.15
CA ARG A 45 4.87 9.51 -13.81
C ARG A 45 4.35 8.19 -13.27
N ILE A 46 3.17 7.76 -13.70
CA ILE A 46 2.50 6.55 -13.21
C ILE A 46 2.01 5.74 -14.40
N THR A 47 2.30 4.44 -14.40
CA THR A 47 1.76 3.48 -15.36
C THR A 47 0.59 2.72 -14.74
N ALA A 48 -0.50 2.53 -15.49
CA ALA A 48 -1.58 1.62 -15.12
C ALA A 48 -1.36 0.28 -15.80
N ASP A 49 -1.11 -0.75 -15.00
CA ASP A 49 -0.88 -2.12 -15.44
C ASP A 49 -2.00 -3.03 -14.87
N THR A 50 -2.07 -4.26 -15.37
CA THR A 50 -3.05 -5.25 -14.95
C THR A 50 -2.39 -6.38 -14.17
N MET A 51 -3.05 -6.85 -13.11
CA MET A 51 -2.61 -7.98 -12.28
C MET A 51 -3.77 -8.50 -11.43
N ASP A 52 -3.93 -9.81 -11.34
CA ASP A 52 -4.76 -10.44 -10.32
C ASP A 52 -3.94 -10.56 -9.02
N SER A 53 -4.30 -9.73 -8.03
CA SER A 53 -3.57 -9.69 -6.76
C SER A 53 -3.65 -10.99 -5.96
N PHE A 54 -4.60 -11.88 -6.26
CA PHE A 54 -4.75 -13.16 -5.57
C PHE A 54 -3.90 -14.24 -6.23
N SER A 55 -3.90 -14.37 -7.56
CA SER A 55 -3.12 -15.40 -8.27
C SER A 55 -1.69 -15.01 -8.58
N ASP A 56 -1.42 -13.75 -8.91
CA ASP A 56 -0.17 -13.36 -9.56
C ASP A 56 0.92 -12.98 -8.55
N GLU A 57 2.19 -13.13 -8.92
CA GLU A 57 3.29 -12.67 -8.08
C GLU A 57 3.37 -11.15 -8.04
N PHE A 58 3.62 -10.58 -6.85
CA PHE A 58 3.78 -9.14 -6.73
C PHE A 58 5.14 -8.72 -7.32
N PRO A 59 5.21 -7.62 -8.07
CA PRO A 59 6.49 -7.07 -8.50
C PRO A 59 7.28 -6.56 -7.28
N LYS A 60 8.61 -6.62 -7.37
CA LYS A 60 9.47 -5.97 -6.37
C LYS A 60 9.19 -4.47 -6.35
N ALA A 61 9.03 -3.93 -5.15
CA ALA A 61 8.82 -2.50 -4.93
C ALA A 61 9.42 -2.07 -3.59
N ASP A 62 9.88 -0.83 -3.49
CA ASP A 62 10.34 -0.26 -2.22
C ASP A 62 9.15 0.03 -1.29
N ILE A 63 8.00 0.41 -1.87
CA ILE A 63 6.76 0.67 -1.15
C ILE A 63 5.61 -0.01 -1.89
N ILE A 64 4.76 -0.70 -1.14
CA ILE A 64 3.49 -1.24 -1.64
C ILE A 64 2.37 -0.54 -0.88
N THR A 65 1.38 -0.03 -1.62
CA THR A 65 0.14 0.51 -1.06
C THR A 65 -1.01 -0.42 -1.45
N MET A 66 -1.90 -0.73 -0.51
CA MET A 66 -3.14 -1.45 -0.81
C MET A 66 -4.34 -0.77 -0.17
N GLY A 67 -5.47 -0.81 -0.87
CA GLY A 67 -6.76 -0.35 -0.36
C GLY A 67 -7.45 -1.39 0.50
N THR A 68 -8.68 -1.07 0.88
CA THR A 68 -9.51 -1.92 1.76
C THR A 68 -9.79 -3.28 1.13
N ASN A 69 -9.50 -4.35 1.87
CA ASN A 69 -9.91 -5.70 1.52
C ASN A 69 -10.29 -6.49 2.78
N LEU A 70 -11.50 -7.05 2.79
CA LEU A 70 -12.03 -7.84 3.90
C LEU A 70 -11.63 -9.33 3.79
N GLU A 71 -11.47 -9.85 2.58
CA GLU A 71 -11.22 -11.27 2.31
C GLU A 71 -9.75 -11.50 1.95
N ASN A 72 -9.16 -12.58 2.48
CA ASN A 72 -7.77 -13.00 2.17
C ASN A 72 -6.67 -11.96 2.44
N LYS A 73 -6.94 -10.92 3.24
CA LYS A 73 -5.98 -9.85 3.56
C LYS A 73 -4.63 -10.35 4.09
N LYS A 74 -4.62 -11.37 4.95
CA LYS A 74 -3.38 -11.97 5.46
C LYS A 74 -2.49 -12.51 4.35
N MET A 75 -3.10 -13.12 3.32
CA MET A 75 -2.38 -13.62 2.15
C MET A 75 -1.77 -12.46 1.36
N LEU A 76 -2.53 -11.39 1.09
CA LEU A 76 -2.03 -10.22 0.37
C LEU A 76 -0.89 -9.50 1.13
N ILE A 77 -1.00 -9.40 2.46
CA ILE A 77 0.07 -8.88 3.31
C ILE A 77 1.31 -9.77 3.22
N ALA A 78 1.16 -11.10 3.23
CA ALA A 78 2.28 -12.03 3.08
C ALA A 78 2.97 -11.88 1.72
N LYS A 79 2.20 -11.80 0.62
CA LYS A 79 2.74 -11.56 -0.73
C LYS A 79 3.53 -10.26 -0.80
N ALA A 80 2.98 -9.17 -0.26
CA ALA A 80 3.69 -7.90 -0.17
C ALA A 80 4.99 -8.02 0.64
N TYR A 81 4.94 -8.65 1.82
CA TYR A 81 6.12 -8.84 2.66
C TYR A 81 7.25 -9.60 1.97
N CYS A 82 6.93 -10.64 1.19
CA CYS A 82 7.92 -11.45 0.48
C CYS A 82 8.72 -10.69 -0.58
N VAL A 83 8.16 -9.62 -1.16
CA VAL A 83 8.79 -8.88 -2.28
C VAL A 83 9.42 -7.56 -1.86
N LEU A 84 9.12 -7.09 -0.64
CA LEU A 84 9.70 -5.87 -0.10
C LEU A 84 11.20 -6.06 0.20
N PRO A 85 12.06 -5.13 -0.20
CA PRO A 85 13.47 -5.16 0.18
C PRO A 85 13.64 -4.82 1.67
N PRO A 86 14.83 -5.02 2.25
CA PRO A 86 15.16 -4.42 3.54
C PRO A 86 14.86 -2.92 3.54
N ARG A 87 14.15 -2.45 4.58
CA ARG A 87 13.63 -1.07 4.70
C ARG A 87 12.50 -0.70 3.74
N GLY A 88 11.95 -1.65 2.99
CA GLY A 88 10.70 -1.48 2.26
C GLY A 88 9.51 -1.37 3.21
N ALA A 89 8.39 -0.84 2.71
CA ALA A 89 7.20 -0.61 3.52
C ALA A 89 5.92 -1.07 2.81
N LEU A 90 5.03 -1.69 3.58
CA LEU A 90 3.62 -1.87 3.20
C LEU A 90 2.79 -0.78 3.88
N VAL A 91 1.96 -0.07 3.11
CA VAL A 91 0.98 0.91 3.59
C VAL A 91 -0.42 0.41 3.23
N ALA A 92 -1.16 -0.08 4.23
CA ALA A 92 -2.55 -0.50 4.04
C ALA A 92 -3.51 0.64 4.44
N ILE A 93 -4.39 1.04 3.52
CA ILE A 93 -5.38 2.10 3.73
C ILE A 93 -6.76 1.45 3.90
N GLU A 94 -7.28 1.52 5.12
CA GLU A 94 -8.39 0.68 5.56
C GLU A 94 -9.45 1.48 6.31
N ALA A 95 -10.71 1.22 5.99
CA ALA A 95 -11.83 1.64 6.81
C ALA A 95 -11.97 0.65 7.98
N THR A 96 -11.67 1.08 9.20
CA THR A 96 -11.90 0.26 10.40
C THR A 96 -13.33 0.48 10.88
N VAL A 97 -14.15 -0.58 10.90
CA VAL A 97 -15.46 -0.53 11.53
C VAL A 97 -15.27 -0.82 13.02
N SER A 98 -15.50 0.17 13.88
CA SER A 98 -15.58 -0.08 15.32
C SER A 98 -16.92 -0.74 15.64
N VAL A 99 -16.90 -1.95 16.21
CA VAL A 99 -18.09 -2.53 16.83
C VAL A 99 -18.31 -1.82 18.16
N GLN A 100 -19.29 -0.92 18.23
CA GLN A 100 -19.76 -0.34 19.49
C GLN A 100 -20.85 -1.23 20.08
N THR A 101 -20.80 -1.51 21.37
CA THR A 101 -21.93 -2.15 22.06
C THR A 101 -23.09 -1.16 22.18
N ARG A 102 -24.31 -1.66 22.38
CA ARG A 102 -25.56 -0.85 22.37
C ARG A 102 -25.60 0.25 23.45
N ASP A 103 -24.74 0.16 24.46
CA ASP A 103 -24.53 1.13 25.55
C ASP A 103 -23.30 2.04 25.34
N GLY A 104 -22.61 1.94 24.20
CA GLY A 104 -21.44 2.75 23.86
C GLY A 104 -20.12 2.28 24.49
N SER A 105 -20.10 1.11 25.16
CA SER A 105 -18.85 0.54 25.67
C SER A 105 -18.02 -0.07 24.52
N LEU A 106 -16.70 0.02 24.61
CA LEU A 106 -15.81 -0.73 23.71
C LEU A 106 -15.74 -2.17 24.22
N PRO A 107 -15.82 -3.18 23.34
CA PRO A 107 -15.68 -4.57 23.77
C PRO A 107 -14.33 -4.73 24.45
N LEU A 108 -14.35 -5.10 25.73
CA LEU A 108 -13.16 -5.49 26.48
C LEU A 108 -12.53 -6.66 25.72
N SER A 109 -11.41 -6.39 25.03
CA SER A 109 -10.64 -7.43 24.36
C SER A 109 -10.20 -8.46 25.40
N ALA A 110 -10.66 -9.70 25.25
CA ALA A 110 -10.18 -10.87 25.98
C ALA A 110 -8.92 -11.44 25.34
#